data_AF-W1PB64-F1
#
_entry.id   AF-W1PB64-F1
#
_cell.length_a   1.000
_cell.length_b   1.000
_cell.length_c   1.000
_cell.angle_alpha   90.00
_cell.angle_beta   90.00
_cell.angle_gamma   90.00
#
_symmetry.space_group_name_H-M   'P 1'
#
loop_
_entity.id
_entity.type
_entity.pdbx_description
1 polymer ?
#
loop_
_entity_poly.entity_id
_entity_poly.type
_entity_poly.pdbx_seq_one_letter_code
_entity_poly.pdbx_strand_id
1 'polypeptide(L)'
;MVHASCYGDPLQSSIPEGDWFCCRCEKIAENPTCCLCPVKEGAMKPTIDGKWAHILCALFVPEVFFREPEEREGIDCSKVPLRRFEEGCYLCGTKNGSVIDCSEPKCGAKFHVSCALEKDLCVEYREEKRRGIVVGFCEVHTQLWKKV
;
A
#
# COMPACT_ATOMS: atom_id res chain seq x y z
N MET A 1 7.33 7.39 -11.73
CA MET A 1 6.50 6.93 -12.87
C MET A 1 5.43 6.00 -12.33
N VAL A 2 4.23 6.03 -12.90
CA VAL A 2 3.08 5.18 -12.53
C VAL A 2 2.38 4.73 -13.80
N HIS A 3 1.76 3.55 -13.81
CA HIS A 3 0.77 3.23 -14.85
C HIS A 3 -0.51 4.03 -14.60
N ALA A 4 -1.21 4.41 -15.67
CA ALA A 4 -2.51 5.07 -15.60
C ALA A 4 -3.50 4.29 -14.72
N SER A 5 -3.62 2.98 -14.95
CA SER A 5 -4.50 2.08 -14.19
C SER A 5 -4.07 1.81 -12.74
N CYS A 6 -2.78 2.05 -12.43
CA CYS A 6 -2.30 1.97 -11.06
C CYS A 6 -2.58 3.26 -10.29
N TYR A 7 -2.52 4.43 -10.93
CA TYR A 7 -2.74 5.71 -10.28
C TYR A 7 -4.22 6.12 -10.20
N GLY A 8 -5.04 5.68 -11.17
CA GLY A 8 -6.44 6.07 -11.27
C GLY A 8 -6.62 7.47 -11.87
N ASP A 9 -7.55 8.25 -11.33
CA ASP A 9 -7.87 9.61 -11.80
C ASP A 9 -6.61 10.52 -11.78
N PRO A 10 -6.42 11.37 -12.80
CA PRO A 10 -7.22 11.49 -14.03
C PRO A 10 -6.79 10.51 -15.14
N LEU A 11 -5.69 9.79 -14.92
CA LEU A 11 -5.01 8.98 -15.95
C LEU A 11 -5.84 7.79 -16.42
N GLN A 12 -6.71 7.25 -15.56
CA GLN A 12 -7.59 6.13 -15.90
C GLN A 12 -8.62 6.51 -16.97
N SER A 13 -9.12 7.74 -16.94
CA SER A 13 -10.10 8.25 -17.89
C SER A 13 -9.45 8.68 -19.21
N SER A 14 -8.35 9.43 -19.15
CA SER A 14 -7.58 9.84 -20.34
C SER A 14 -6.19 10.29 -19.95
N ILE A 15 -5.20 10.12 -20.85
CA ILE A 15 -3.87 10.70 -20.66
C ILE A 15 -3.95 12.19 -21.02
N PRO A 16 -3.69 13.13 -20.09
CA PRO A 16 -3.78 14.56 -20.38
C PRO A 16 -2.81 14.99 -21.48
N GLU A 17 -3.21 15.97 -22.29
CA GLU A 17 -2.29 16.66 -23.19
C GLU A 17 -1.38 17.59 -22.38
N GLY A 18 -0.07 17.47 -22.54
CA GLY A 18 0.93 18.29 -21.83
C GLY A 18 1.47 17.63 -20.57
N ASP A 19 1.99 18.46 -19.65
CA ASP A 19 2.59 17.99 -18.41
C ASP A 19 1.52 17.50 -17.43
N TRP A 20 1.78 16.34 -16.82
CA TRP A 20 0.97 15.80 -15.73
C TRP A 20 1.72 15.83 -14.41
N PHE A 21 1.03 16.22 -13.34
CA PHE A 21 1.56 16.26 -11.99
C PHE A 21 0.73 15.34 -11.09
N CYS A 22 1.38 14.59 -10.21
CA CYS A 22 0.66 13.80 -9.22
C CYS A 22 0.11 14.71 -8.10
N CYS A 23 -0.86 14.23 -7.32
CA CYS A 23 -1.49 15.00 -6.24
C CYS A 23 -0.48 15.63 -5.27
N ARG A 24 0.66 14.95 -5.01
CA ARG A 24 1.75 15.49 -4.17
C ARG A 24 2.43 16.70 -4.83
N CYS A 25 2.73 16.61 -6.12
CA CYS A 25 3.36 17.70 -6.88
C CYS A 25 2.41 18.87 -7.11
N GLU A 26 1.10 18.64 -7.20
CA GLU A 26 0.11 19.72 -7.32
C GLU A 26 -0.06 20.50 -6.01
N LYS A 27 0.06 19.81 -4.86
CA LYS A 27 -0.14 20.41 -3.53
C LYS A 27 1.13 20.98 -2.89
N ILE A 28 2.28 21.02 -3.59
CA ILE A 28 3.64 21.58 -3.33
C ILE A 28 4.06 21.90 -1.87
N ALA A 29 3.21 22.54 -1.07
CA ALA A 29 3.49 23.13 0.23
C ALA A 29 3.73 22.16 1.40
N GLU A 30 3.22 20.92 1.40
CA GLU A 30 3.12 20.13 2.64
C GLU A 30 4.09 18.94 2.78
N ASN A 31 4.84 18.59 1.72
CA ASN A 31 5.69 17.39 1.65
C ASN A 31 5.12 16.18 2.45
N PRO A 32 3.91 15.71 2.08
CA PRO A 32 3.16 14.76 2.89
C PRO A 32 3.89 13.43 3.04
N THR A 33 3.66 12.75 4.17
CA THR A 33 4.16 11.40 4.44
C THR A 33 3.02 10.39 4.46
N CYS A 34 3.30 9.17 3.99
CA CYS A 34 2.35 8.06 4.08
C CYS A 34 2.05 7.70 5.54
N CYS A 35 0.77 7.56 5.91
CA CYS A 35 0.34 7.13 7.23
C CYS A 35 0.43 5.61 7.45
N LEU A 36 0.74 4.83 6.40
CA LEU A 36 0.77 3.37 6.44
C LEU A 36 2.19 2.79 6.40
N CYS A 37 3.23 3.59 6.17
CA CYS A 37 4.61 3.09 6.10
C CYS A 37 5.65 4.21 6.27
N PRO A 38 6.92 3.88 6.57
CA PRO A 38 7.96 4.89 6.79
C PRO A 38 8.58 5.46 5.50
N VAL A 39 8.23 4.91 4.33
CA VAL A 39 8.79 5.34 3.03
C VAL A 39 8.27 6.73 2.69
N LYS A 40 9.18 7.62 2.25
CA LYS A 40 8.86 9.02 1.92
C LYS A 40 8.44 9.23 0.48
N GLU A 41 8.94 8.39 -0.42
CA GLU A 41 8.77 8.52 -1.85
C GLU A 41 7.79 7.48 -2.40
N GLY A 42 7.12 7.84 -3.49
CA GLY A 42 6.12 6.99 -4.13
C GLY A 42 4.85 7.76 -4.48
N ALA A 43 3.95 7.07 -5.17
CA ALA A 43 2.66 7.63 -5.57
C ALA A 43 1.71 7.64 -4.37
N MET A 44 1.31 8.84 -3.94
CA MET A 44 0.40 9.06 -2.83
C MET A 44 -0.84 9.83 -3.27
N LYS A 45 -1.94 9.56 -2.58
CA LYS A 45 -3.20 10.31 -2.65
C LYS A 45 -3.69 10.64 -1.23
N PRO A 46 -4.49 11.70 -1.06
CA PRO A 46 -5.06 12.04 0.23
C PRO A 46 -6.03 10.96 0.72
N THR A 47 -6.07 10.76 2.02
CA THR A 47 -7.08 9.93 2.68
C THR A 47 -8.31 10.77 3.01
N ILE A 48 -9.43 10.10 3.29
CA ILE A 48 -10.70 10.75 3.64
C ILE A 48 -10.64 11.55 4.96
N ASP A 49 -9.65 11.27 5.82
CA ASP A 49 -9.41 11.96 7.09
C ASP A 49 -8.31 13.02 7.00
N GLY A 50 -7.92 13.41 5.78
CA GLY A 50 -6.97 14.50 5.52
C GLY A 50 -5.50 14.13 5.69
N LYS A 51 -5.18 12.85 5.90
CA LYS A 51 -3.80 12.34 5.84
C LYS A 51 -3.44 11.96 4.41
N TRP A 52 -2.31 11.28 4.24
CA TRP A 52 -1.85 10.78 2.96
C TRP A 52 -1.46 9.32 3.07
N ALA A 53 -1.68 8.57 2.00
CA ALA A 53 -1.27 7.18 1.93
C ALA A 53 -0.72 6.89 0.53
N HIS A 54 0.28 6.01 0.46
CA HIS A 54 0.69 5.42 -0.81
C HIS A 54 -0.47 4.62 -1.40
N ILE A 55 -0.69 4.77 -2.71
CA ILE A 55 -1.65 3.95 -3.45
C ILE A 55 -1.29 2.45 -3.27
N LEU A 56 0.00 2.14 -3.31
CA LEU A 56 0.54 0.80 -3.05
C LEU A 56 0.18 0.27 -1.66
N CYS A 57 0.31 1.09 -0.61
CA CYS A 57 -0.08 0.66 0.72
C CYS A 57 -1.60 0.46 0.82
N ALA A 58 -2.39 1.34 0.21
CA ALA A 58 -3.84 1.21 0.16
C ALA A 58 -4.32 -0.03 -0.59
N LEU A 59 -3.56 -0.49 -1.59
CA LEU A 59 -3.82 -1.72 -2.33
C LEU A 59 -3.58 -3.00 -1.52
N PHE A 60 -2.54 -3.01 -0.68
CA PHE A 60 -2.03 -4.23 -0.07
C PHE A 60 -2.20 -4.30 1.46
N VAL A 61 -2.63 -3.23 2.13
CA VAL A 61 -3.11 -3.34 3.52
C VAL A 61 -4.58 -3.81 3.45
N PRO A 62 -4.92 -5.02 3.95
CA PRO A 62 -6.22 -5.66 3.67
C PRO A 62 -7.45 -4.85 4.09
N GLU A 63 -7.30 -4.02 5.13
CA GLU A 63 -8.40 -3.23 5.68
C GLU A 63 -8.47 -1.80 5.14
N VAL A 64 -7.62 -1.44 4.18
CA VAL A 64 -7.70 -0.16 3.46
C VAL A 64 -8.48 -0.35 2.17
N PHE A 65 -9.32 0.62 1.83
CA PHE A 65 -10.07 0.60 0.58
C PHE A 65 -10.17 2.00 -0.04
N PHE A 66 -10.46 2.04 -1.33
CA PHE A 66 -10.77 3.26 -2.06
C PHE A 66 -12.29 3.44 -2.08
N ARG A 67 -12.79 4.65 -1.83
CA ARG A 67 -14.22 4.96 -2.02
C ARG A 67 -14.62 4.90 -3.50
N GLU A 68 -13.69 5.24 -4.38
CA GLU A 68 -13.82 5.18 -5.83
C GLU A 68 -12.69 4.27 -6.38
N PRO A 69 -12.89 2.94 -6.43
CA PRO A 69 -11.83 1.97 -6.71
C PRO A 69 -11.18 2.08 -8.09
N GLU A 70 -11.97 2.43 -9.12
CA GLU A 70 -11.48 2.59 -10.49
C GLU A 70 -10.56 3.82 -10.61
N GLU A 71 -10.93 4.90 -9.93
CA GLU A 71 -10.19 6.16 -9.91
C GLU A 71 -9.10 6.22 -8.84
N ARG A 72 -8.99 5.20 -7.99
CA ARG A 72 -8.07 5.14 -6.84
C ARG A 72 -8.22 6.35 -5.91
N GLU A 73 -9.42 6.88 -5.79
CA GLU A 73 -9.73 8.06 -5.00
C GLU A 73 -10.38 7.72 -3.65
N GLY A 74 -10.23 8.65 -2.70
CA GLY A 74 -10.81 8.55 -1.37
C GLY A 74 -10.30 7.34 -0.58
N ILE A 75 -8.99 7.31 -0.28
CA ILE A 75 -8.39 6.25 0.54
C ILE A 75 -8.98 6.29 1.95
N ASP A 76 -9.60 5.18 2.37
CA ASP A 76 -10.20 5.00 3.69
C ASP A 76 -9.41 3.99 4.53
N CYS A 77 -8.73 4.50 5.56
CA CYS A 77 -7.96 3.71 6.52
C CYS A 77 -8.73 3.42 7.83
N SER A 78 -10.00 3.80 7.94
CA SER A 78 -10.77 3.73 9.20
C SER A 78 -11.02 2.31 9.71
N LYS A 79 -10.89 1.30 8.84
CA LYS A 79 -11.06 -0.11 9.19
C LYS A 79 -9.76 -0.80 9.58
N VAL A 80 -8.62 -0.13 9.46
CA VAL A 80 -7.31 -0.69 9.86
C VAL A 80 -7.26 -0.85 11.38
N PRO A 81 -7.11 -2.08 11.91
CA PRO A 81 -7.08 -2.30 13.36
C PRO A 81 -5.86 -1.63 14.00
N LEU A 82 -6.04 -1.00 15.18
CA LEU A 82 -4.97 -0.32 15.92
C LEU A 82 -3.73 -1.19 16.13
N ARG A 83 -3.93 -2.49 16.40
CA ARG A 83 -2.83 -3.46 16.56
C ARG A 83 -1.81 -3.44 15.42
N ARG A 84 -2.21 -3.14 14.18
CA ARG A 84 -1.29 -3.09 13.04
C ARG A 84 -0.31 -1.92 13.12
N PHE A 85 -0.66 -0.85 13.82
CA PHE A 85 0.20 0.30 14.05
C PHE A 85 1.06 0.16 15.30
N GLU A 86 0.68 -0.72 16.23
CA GLU A 86 1.39 -0.95 17.49
C GLU A 86 2.51 -2.02 17.37
N GLU A 87 2.47 -2.81 16.31
CA GLU A 87 3.42 -3.88 16.02
C GLU A 87 4.61 -3.37 15.19
N GLY A 88 5.78 -3.98 15.39
CA GLY A 88 7.01 -3.60 14.70
C GLY A 88 7.21 -4.35 13.39
N CYS A 89 7.69 -3.64 12.36
CA CYS A 89 8.14 -4.27 11.13
C CYS A 89 9.52 -4.91 11.34
N TYR A 90 9.65 -6.22 11.13
CA TYR A 90 10.93 -6.93 11.34
C TYR A 90 12.03 -6.52 10.34
N LEU A 91 11.65 -5.97 9.17
CA LEU A 91 12.58 -5.56 8.12
C LEU A 91 13.27 -4.23 8.42
N CYS A 92 12.54 -3.25 8.96
CA CYS A 92 13.08 -1.91 9.23
C CYS A 92 13.21 -1.60 10.74
N GLY A 93 12.66 -2.44 11.61
CA GLY A 93 12.73 -2.28 13.07
C GLY A 93 11.82 -1.22 13.68
N THR A 94 10.96 -0.57 12.88
CA THR A 94 10.10 0.55 13.33
C THR A 94 8.62 0.19 13.38
N LYS A 95 7.84 0.98 14.12
CA LYS A 95 6.36 0.95 14.18
C LYS A 95 5.71 2.11 13.38
N ASN A 96 6.45 2.70 12.44
CA ASN A 96 5.99 3.88 11.71
C ASN A 96 5.11 3.49 10.50
N GLY A 97 3.86 3.14 10.79
CA GLY A 97 2.89 2.69 9.79
C GLY A 97 2.15 1.44 10.22
N SER A 98 1.43 0.82 9.28
CA SER A 98 0.65 -0.40 9.50
C SER A 98 1.40 -1.61 8.96
N VAL A 99 1.54 -2.65 9.77
CA VAL A 99 2.15 -3.92 9.33
C VAL A 99 1.09 -4.93 8.85
N ILE A 100 1.48 -5.75 7.89
CA ILE A 100 0.78 -6.99 7.53
C ILE A 100 1.50 -8.21 8.12
N ASP A 101 0.75 -9.28 8.33
CA ASP A 101 1.25 -10.54 8.87
C ASP A 101 1.69 -11.45 7.71
N CYS A 102 2.75 -12.23 7.93
CA CYS A 102 3.10 -13.31 7.00
C CYS A 102 1.94 -14.31 6.91
N SER A 103 1.51 -14.63 5.69
CA SER A 103 0.37 -15.51 5.40
C SER A 103 0.66 -16.99 5.65
N GLU A 104 1.93 -17.36 5.86
CA GLU A 104 2.28 -18.73 6.25
C GLU A 104 1.75 -19.08 7.66
N PRO A 105 1.03 -20.20 7.83
CA PRO A 105 0.53 -20.65 9.12
C PRO A 105 1.61 -20.70 10.21
N LYS A 106 1.29 -20.16 11.39
CA LYS A 106 2.17 -20.08 12.57
C LYS A 106 3.42 -19.20 12.41
N CYS A 107 3.59 -18.50 11.29
CA CYS A 107 4.63 -17.50 11.16
C CYS A 107 4.23 -16.22 11.89
N GLY A 108 5.09 -15.74 12.79
CA GLY A 108 4.86 -14.49 13.54
C GLY A 108 5.46 -13.23 12.89
N ALA A 109 6.02 -13.35 11.68
CA ALA A 109 6.71 -12.24 11.02
C ALA A 109 5.71 -11.17 10.55
N LYS A 110 6.00 -9.90 10.86
CA LYS A 110 5.17 -8.75 10.49
C LYS A 110 5.99 -7.66 9.83
N PHE A 111 5.46 -7.05 8.78
CA PHE A 111 6.20 -6.09 7.98
C PHE A 111 5.31 -5.07 7.30
N HIS A 112 5.84 -3.87 7.03
CA HIS A 112 5.18 -2.92 6.15
C HIS A 112 5.14 -3.49 4.73
N VAL A 113 4.05 -3.25 4.00
CA VAL A 113 3.91 -3.59 2.57
C VAL A 113 5.10 -3.04 1.77
N SER A 114 5.44 -1.76 1.98
CA SER A 114 6.52 -1.11 1.23
C SER A 114 7.88 -1.73 1.51
N CYS A 115 8.18 -2.05 2.78
CA CYS A 115 9.43 -2.73 3.14
C CYS A 115 9.54 -4.12 2.52
N ALA A 116 8.43 -4.87 2.45
CA ALA A 116 8.42 -6.17 1.80
C ALA A 116 8.74 -6.06 0.31
N LEU A 117 8.11 -5.11 -0.39
CA LEU A 117 8.34 -4.91 -1.82
C LEU A 117 9.76 -4.41 -2.11
N GLU A 118 10.32 -3.54 -1.27
CA GLU A 118 11.73 -3.11 -1.37
C GLU A 118 12.73 -4.27 -1.17
N LYS A 119 12.32 -5.31 -0.44
CA LYS A 119 13.10 -6.54 -0.21
C LYS A 119 12.71 -7.69 -1.15
N ASP A 120 11.96 -7.40 -2.22
CA ASP A 120 11.49 -8.38 -3.21
C ASP A 120 10.74 -9.57 -2.61
N LEU A 121 10.06 -9.34 -1.48
CA LEU A 121 9.20 -10.33 -0.84
C LEU A 121 7.92 -10.53 -1.64
N CYS A 122 7.35 -11.72 -1.56
CA CYS A 122 6.09 -12.03 -2.22
C CYS A 122 4.95 -11.32 -1.50
N VAL A 123 4.34 -10.34 -2.16
CA VAL A 123 3.11 -9.67 -1.76
C VAL A 123 2.19 -9.65 -2.97
N GLU A 124 1.07 -10.37 -2.90
CA GLU A 124 0.18 -10.59 -4.02
C GLU A 124 -1.27 -10.26 -3.63
N TYR A 125 -2.01 -9.76 -4.61
CA TYR A 125 -3.46 -9.63 -4.53
C TYR A 125 -4.08 -10.78 -5.32
N ARG A 126 -5.01 -11.50 -4.70
CA ARG A 126 -5.74 -12.63 -5.30
C ARG A 126 -7.22 -12.40 -5.21
N GLU A 127 -7.94 -12.74 -6.27
CA GLU A 127 -9.40 -12.72 -6.24
C GLU A 127 -9.93 -14.12 -5.94
N GLU A 128 -10.47 -14.31 -4.74
CA GLU A 128 -11.14 -15.54 -4.35
C GLU A 128 -12.63 -15.28 -4.13
N LYS A 129 -13.50 -16.00 -4.86
CA LYS A 129 -14.96 -15.95 -4.67
C LYS A 129 -15.54 -14.52 -4.65
N ARG A 130 -15.06 -13.64 -5.55
CA ARG A 130 -15.43 -12.21 -5.64
C ARG A 130 -14.99 -11.35 -4.45
N ARG A 131 -14.00 -11.78 -3.68
CA ARG A 131 -13.32 -10.99 -2.65
C ARG A 131 -11.82 -10.95 -2.95
N GLY A 132 -11.26 -9.75 -2.93
CA GLY A 132 -9.82 -9.56 -2.95
C GLY A 132 -9.19 -10.01 -1.64
N ILE A 133 -8.19 -10.88 -1.71
CA ILE A 133 -7.36 -11.31 -0.59
C ILE A 133 -5.94 -10.87 -0.90
N VAL A 134 -5.34 -10.13 0.02
CA VAL A 134 -3.91 -9.84 -0.02
C VAL A 134 -3.17 -10.91 0.76
N VAL A 135 -2.19 -11.54 0.11
CA VAL A 135 -1.24 -12.47 0.75
C VAL A 135 0.15 -11.85 0.74
N GLY A 136 0.90 -12.05 1.82
CA GLY A 136 2.24 -11.54 1.97
C GLY A 136 3.11 -12.54 2.71
N PHE A 137 4.32 -12.80 2.23
CA PHE A 137 5.23 -13.77 2.83
C PHE A 137 6.52 -13.10 3.32
N CYS A 138 7.05 -13.53 4.47
CA CYS A 138 8.35 -13.08 4.92
C CYS A 138 9.48 -13.59 4.00
N GLU A 139 10.73 -13.20 4.25
CA GLU A 139 11.87 -13.61 3.43
C GLU A 139 11.97 -15.14 3.25
N VAL A 140 11.89 -15.89 4.35
CA VAL A 140 11.95 -17.35 4.33
C VAL A 140 10.82 -17.95 3.50
N HIS A 141 9.58 -17.52 3.72
CA HIS A 141 8.42 -18.09 3.05
C HIS A 141 8.24 -17.59 1.60
N THR A 142 8.78 -16.42 1.26
CA THR A 142 8.86 -15.95 -0.13
C THR A 142 9.69 -16.92 -0.98
N GLN A 143 10.83 -17.39 -0.46
CA GLN A 143 11.69 -18.30 -1.21
C GLN A 143 11.07 -19.70 -1.37
N LEU A 144 10.21 -20.11 -0.45
CA LEU A 144 9.44 -21.34 -0.57
C LEU A 144 8.30 -21.17 -1.58
N TRP A 145 7.63 -20.01 -1.56
CA TRP A 145 6.55 -19.69 -2.48
C TRP A 145 7.01 -19.60 -3.94
N LYS A 146 8.16 -18.97 -4.21
CA LYS A 146 8.73 -18.83 -5.57
C LYS A 146 9.24 -20.16 -6.18
N LYS A 147 9.37 -21.22 -5.37
CA LYS A 147 9.85 -22.55 -5.81
C LYS A 147 8.72 -23.49 -6.23
N VAL A 148 7.47 -23.07 -6.12
CA VAL A 148 6.27 -23.82 -6.52
C VAL A 148 5.83 -23.41 -7.91
#